data_AF-A0A1M6KYN9-F1
#
_entry.id   AF-A0A1M6KYN9-F1
#
_cell.length_a   1.000
_cell.length_b   1.000
_cell.length_c   1.000
_cell.angle_alpha   90.00
_cell.angle_beta   90.00
_cell.angle_gamma   90.00
#
_symmetry.space_group_name_H-M   'P 1'
#
loop_
_entity.id
_entity.type
_entity.pdbx_description
1 polymer ?
#
loop_
_entity_poly.entity_id
_entity_poly.type
_entity_poly.pdbx_seq_one_letter_code
_entity_poly.pdbx_strand_id
1 'polypeptide(L)'
;MAKIQVITLSERRIVEHEGEFIEVVENERRVPCMLTNFAIAQAQRENIIQNSLVNDLLDIAIKSDGKEVNTEEVLNKVDEEKCLKTIYIGIRGANKNIELTYDEFLQQYHGDYTETLSTYMELVIGLVNKEGNGFANGFAKATKGNRKDKKK
;
A
#
# COMPACT_ATOMS: atom_id res chain seq x y z
N MET A 1 8.81 11.84 14.89
CA MET A 1 8.72 10.36 14.82
C MET A 1 7.70 10.01 13.75
N ALA A 2 8.03 9.11 12.82
CA ALA A 2 7.07 8.68 11.80
C ALA A 2 5.95 7.89 12.47
N LYS A 3 4.69 8.34 12.30
CA LYS A 3 3.50 7.64 12.79
C LYS A 3 3.39 6.32 12.02
N ILE A 4 3.33 5.20 12.73
CA ILE A 4 3.08 3.88 12.13
C ILE A 4 1.59 3.78 11.85
N GLN A 5 1.20 3.48 10.62
CA GLN A 5 -0.18 3.27 10.27
C GLN A 5 -0.66 1.93 10.84
N VAL A 6 -1.92 1.86 11.26
CA VAL A 6 -2.53 0.64 11.79
C VAL A 6 -3.84 0.42 11.08
N ILE A 7 -4.04 -0.79 10.58
CA ILE A 7 -5.30 -1.21 9.96
C ILE A 7 -5.98 -2.27 10.80
N THR A 8 -7.29 -2.46 10.59
CA THR A 8 -8.06 -3.53 11.21
C THR A 8 -8.33 -4.63 10.20
N LEU A 9 -8.12 -5.88 10.63
CA LEU A 9 -8.50 -7.08 9.90
C LEU A 9 -9.51 -7.86 10.74
N SER A 10 -10.55 -8.40 10.14
CA SER A 10 -11.59 -9.17 10.82
C SER A 10 -12.20 -10.20 9.87
N GLU A 11 -12.83 -11.24 10.38
CA GLU A 11 -13.65 -12.15 9.56
C GLU A 11 -15.12 -11.74 9.64
N ARG A 12 -15.81 -11.67 8.49
CA ARG A 12 -17.27 -11.49 8.43
C ARG A 12 -17.94 -12.81 8.09
N ARG A 13 -18.95 -13.19 8.87
CA ARG A 13 -19.77 -14.39 8.63
C ARG A 13 -21.24 -14.04 8.65
N ILE A 14 -22.01 -14.72 7.82
CA ILE A 14 -23.47 -14.67 7.87
C ILE A 14 -23.95 -15.82 8.74
N VAL A 15 -24.64 -15.51 9.82
CA VAL A 15 -25.23 -16.49 10.75
C VAL A 15 -26.73 -16.31 10.80
N GLU A 16 -27.46 -17.41 10.98
CA GLU A 16 -28.90 -17.36 11.24
C GLU A 16 -29.11 -17.12 12.74
N HIS A 17 -29.85 -16.07 13.08
CA HIS A 17 -30.23 -15.73 14.44
C HIS A 17 -31.73 -15.42 14.47
N GLU A 18 -32.48 -16.19 15.26
CA GLU A 18 -33.94 -16.04 15.40
C GLU A 18 -34.73 -16.06 14.08
N GLY A 19 -34.24 -16.78 13.06
CA GLY A 19 -34.88 -16.89 11.74
C GLY A 19 -34.51 -15.77 10.76
N GLU A 20 -33.60 -14.87 11.13
CA GLU A 20 -33.02 -13.84 10.26
C GLU A 20 -31.53 -14.11 10.02
N PHE A 21 -31.03 -13.79 8.83
CA PHE A 21 -29.59 -13.83 8.54
C PHE A 21 -28.95 -12.50 8.94
N ILE A 22 -28.02 -12.56 9.89
CA ILE A 22 -27.26 -11.41 10.37
C ILE A 22 -25.77 -11.58 10.04
N GLU A 23 -25.10 -10.45 9.77
CA GLU A 23 -23.65 -10.40 9.61
C GLU A 23 -22.99 -10.23 10.97
N VAL A 24 -22.05 -11.11 11.29
CA VAL A 24 -21.24 -11.06 12.51
C VAL A 24 -19.78 -10.84 12.16
N VAL A 25 -19.10 -10.02 12.96
CA VAL A 25 -17.67 -9.73 12.86
C VAL A 25 -16.95 -10.54 13.94
N GLU A 26 -16.01 -11.39 13.52
CA GLU A 26 -15.19 -12.24 14.38
C GLU A 26 -13.71 -11.94 14.17
N ASN A 27 -12.86 -12.35 15.13
CA ASN A 27 -11.40 -12.33 15.02
C ASN A 27 -10.79 -10.96 14.66
N GLU A 28 -11.38 -9.87 15.15
CA GLU A 28 -10.87 -8.52 14.91
C GLU A 28 -9.46 -8.34 15.49
N ARG A 29 -8.52 -7.88 14.66
CA ARG A 29 -7.14 -7.60 15.06
C ARG A 29 -6.61 -6.34 14.40
N ARG A 30 -5.82 -5.58 15.17
CA ARG A 30 -5.12 -4.38 14.70
C ARG A 30 -3.70 -4.74 14.25
N VAL A 31 -3.37 -4.42 13.02
CA VAL A 31 -2.10 -4.82 12.39
C VAL A 31 -1.33 -3.57 11.95
N PRO A 32 -0.03 -3.45 12.31
CA PRO A 32 0.78 -2.34 11.84
C PRO A 32 0.98 -2.45 10.33
N CYS A 33 1.00 -1.30 9.66
CA CYS A 33 1.10 -1.17 8.23
C CYS A 33 2.12 -0.07 7.91
N MET A 34 3.19 -0.43 7.21
CA MET A 34 4.27 0.48 6.88
C MET A 34 5.00 0.04 5.62
N LEU A 35 5.08 0.92 4.64
CA LEU A 35 5.91 0.67 3.46
C LEU A 35 7.39 0.73 3.81
N THR A 36 8.13 -0.24 3.26
CA THR A 36 9.58 -0.32 3.33
C THR A 36 10.13 -0.70 1.96
N ASN A 37 11.38 -0.26 1.67
CA ASN A 37 12.05 -0.61 0.42
C ASN A 37 12.14 -2.13 0.23
N PHE A 38 12.34 -2.86 1.33
CA PHE A 38 12.41 -4.32 1.31
C PHE A 38 11.07 -4.94 0.87
N ALA A 39 9.95 -4.48 1.44
CA ALA A 39 8.62 -5.00 1.11
C ALA A 39 8.23 -4.71 -0.35
N ILE A 40 8.55 -3.51 -0.86
CA ILE A 40 8.31 -3.15 -2.26
C ILE A 40 9.15 -4.03 -3.20
N ALA A 41 10.45 -4.17 -2.93
CA ALA A 41 11.34 -4.99 -3.75
C ALA A 41 10.93 -6.48 -3.73
N GLN A 42 10.47 -6.98 -2.58
CA GLN A 42 9.95 -8.34 -2.48
C GLN A 42 8.66 -8.52 -3.27
N ALA A 43 7.71 -7.57 -3.15
CA ALA A 43 6.46 -7.61 -3.89
C ALA A 43 6.64 -7.57 -5.41
N GLN A 44 7.67 -6.85 -5.90
CA GLN A 44 8.06 -6.89 -7.32
C GLN A 44 8.58 -8.28 -7.74
N ARG A 45 9.44 -8.91 -6.92
CA ARG A 45 9.95 -10.25 -7.22
C ARG A 45 8.86 -11.31 -7.24
N GLU A 46 7.85 -11.16 -6.38
CA GLU A 46 6.71 -12.05 -6.27
C GLU A 46 5.59 -11.73 -7.28
N ASN A 47 5.79 -10.76 -8.18
CA ASN A 47 4.80 -10.28 -9.16
C ASN A 47 3.47 -9.80 -8.55
N ILE A 48 3.46 -9.45 -7.26
CA ILE A 48 2.29 -8.85 -6.59
C ILE A 48 2.05 -7.45 -7.15
N ILE A 49 3.14 -6.73 -7.47
CA ILE A 49 3.08 -5.39 -8.06
C ILE A 49 3.94 -5.30 -9.30
N GLN A 50 3.48 -4.51 -10.25
CA GLN A 50 4.24 -4.19 -11.46
C GLN A 50 5.04 -2.91 -11.28
N ASN A 51 6.02 -2.72 -12.17
CA ASN A 51 6.81 -1.49 -12.23
C ASN A 51 5.94 -0.24 -12.42
N SER A 52 4.78 -0.36 -13.08
CA SER A 52 3.81 0.73 -13.21
C SER A 52 3.34 1.25 -11.85
N LEU A 53 2.93 0.36 -10.94
CA LEU A 53 2.51 0.76 -9.59
C LEU A 53 3.66 1.40 -8.81
N VAL A 54 4.87 0.86 -8.93
CA VAL A 54 6.05 1.45 -8.27
C VAL A 54 6.34 2.84 -8.80
N ASN A 55 6.24 3.04 -10.12
CA ASN A 55 6.37 4.35 -10.76
C ASN A 55 5.27 5.32 -10.32
N ASP A 56 4.02 4.86 -10.20
CA ASP A 56 2.90 5.67 -9.72
C ASP A 56 3.14 6.13 -8.27
N LEU A 57 3.53 5.22 -7.38
CA LEU A 57 3.89 5.51 -5.98
C LEU A 57 5.04 6.54 -5.90
N LEU A 58 6.01 6.42 -6.79
CA LEU A 58 7.18 7.29 -6.87
C LEU A 58 6.87 8.67 -7.45
N ASP A 59 6.03 8.74 -8.48
CA ASP A 59 5.59 10.00 -9.06
C ASP A 59 4.78 10.80 -8.04
N ILE A 60 3.92 10.12 -7.26
CA ILE A 60 3.24 10.73 -6.12
C ILE A 60 4.30 11.20 -5.13
N ALA A 61 5.21 10.33 -4.70
CA ALA A 61 6.27 10.64 -3.75
C ALA A 61 7.11 11.88 -4.12
N ILE A 62 7.56 11.97 -5.38
CA ILE A 62 8.39 13.06 -5.89
C ILE A 62 7.58 14.36 -6.00
N LYS A 63 6.32 14.30 -6.41
CA LYS A 63 5.44 15.47 -6.46
C LYS A 63 5.02 15.96 -5.07
N SER A 64 5.06 15.07 -4.08
CA SER A 64 4.75 15.35 -2.66
C SER A 64 5.88 16.04 -1.91
N ASP A 65 7.12 15.96 -2.41
CA ASP A 65 8.31 16.51 -1.76
C ASP A 65 8.25 18.05 -1.81
N GLY A 66 7.68 18.65 -0.75
CA GLY A 66 7.58 20.09 -0.55
C GLY A 66 6.31 20.79 -1.06
N LYS A 67 5.27 20.07 -1.50
CA LYS A 67 3.96 20.65 -1.88
C LYS A 67 2.80 19.77 -1.40
N GLU A 68 1.65 20.40 -1.10
CA GLU A 68 0.39 19.67 -0.89
C GLU A 68 0.12 18.77 -2.09
N VAL A 69 0.02 17.47 -1.83
CA VAL A 69 -0.36 16.50 -2.84
C VAL A 69 -1.77 16.84 -3.27
N ASN A 70 -1.95 17.14 -4.56
CA ASN A 70 -3.30 17.31 -5.10
C ASN A 70 -3.98 15.94 -5.11
N THR A 71 -4.67 15.66 -4.00
CA THR A 71 -5.28 14.36 -3.72
C THR A 71 -6.29 14.01 -4.81
N GLU A 72 -6.92 15.00 -5.46
CA GLU A 72 -7.85 14.80 -6.60
C GLU A 72 -7.16 14.28 -7.88
N GLU A 73 -5.91 14.69 -8.16
CA GLU A 73 -5.17 14.14 -9.31
C GLU A 73 -4.74 12.68 -9.08
N VAL A 74 -4.48 12.32 -7.83
CA VAL A 74 -4.12 10.95 -7.43
C VAL A 74 -5.37 10.06 -7.42
N LEU A 75 -6.48 10.57 -6.89
CA LEU A 75 -7.82 9.97 -6.91
C LEU A 75 -8.24 9.50 -8.31
N ASN A 76 -7.99 10.33 -9.33
CA ASN A 76 -8.38 10.02 -10.72
C ASN A 76 -7.48 9.01 -11.43
N LYS A 77 -6.34 8.62 -10.83
CA LYS A 77 -5.32 7.76 -11.46
C LYS A 77 -5.10 6.42 -10.76
N VAL A 78 -5.54 6.31 -9.52
CA VAL A 78 -5.31 5.12 -8.69
C VAL A 78 -6.60 4.32 -8.62
N ASP A 79 -6.54 3.09 -9.15
CA ASP A 79 -7.61 2.12 -8.94
C ASP A 79 -7.53 1.53 -7.52
N GLU A 80 -8.67 1.04 -7.02
CA GLU A 80 -8.77 0.48 -5.67
C GLU A 80 -7.90 -0.78 -5.48
N GLU A 81 -7.71 -1.59 -6.52
CA GLU A 81 -6.87 -2.79 -6.50
C GLU A 81 -5.40 -2.43 -6.20
N LYS A 82 -4.89 -1.34 -6.77
CA LYS A 82 -3.57 -0.78 -6.49
C LYS A 82 -3.44 -0.32 -5.04
N CYS A 83 -4.49 0.32 -4.50
CA CYS A 83 -4.52 0.72 -3.09
C CYS A 83 -4.41 -0.51 -2.19
N LEU A 84 -5.27 -1.51 -2.40
CA LEU A 84 -5.32 -2.75 -1.63
C LEU A 84 -3.99 -3.52 -1.67
N LYS A 85 -3.38 -3.67 -2.86
CA LYS A 85 -2.04 -4.26 -2.99
C LYS A 85 -0.98 -3.50 -2.20
N THR A 86 -1.02 -2.17 -2.24
CA THR A 86 -0.07 -1.33 -1.51
C THR A 86 -0.23 -1.48 0.01
N ILE A 87 -1.47 -1.52 0.50
CA ILE A 87 -1.77 -1.75 1.92
C ILE A 87 -1.26 -3.13 2.35
N TYR A 88 -1.54 -4.17 1.58
CA TYR A 88 -1.04 -5.53 1.84
C TYR A 88 0.50 -5.58 1.95
N ILE A 89 1.20 -4.87 1.07
CA ILE A 89 2.67 -4.75 1.14
C ILE A 89 3.10 -3.97 2.37
N GLY A 90 2.37 -2.94 2.75
CA GLY A 90 2.58 -2.21 4.00
C GLY A 90 2.50 -3.11 5.22
N ILE A 91 1.54 -4.02 5.28
CA ILE A 91 1.42 -5.02 6.36
C ILE A 91 2.66 -5.91 6.43
N ARG A 92 3.07 -6.49 5.28
CA ARG A 92 4.26 -7.35 5.18
C ARG A 92 5.56 -6.58 5.46
N GLY A 93 5.58 -5.28 5.18
CA GLY A 93 6.69 -4.39 5.48
C GLY A 93 6.84 -4.07 6.96
N ALA A 94 5.74 -4.00 7.70
CA ALA A 94 5.75 -3.81 9.14
C ALA A 94 5.98 -5.13 9.91
N ASN A 95 5.51 -6.26 9.36
CA ASN A 95 5.66 -7.58 9.97
C ASN A 95 6.11 -8.62 8.93
N LYS A 96 7.41 -8.98 8.96
CA LYS A 96 8.00 -9.94 8.02
C LYS A 96 7.53 -11.38 8.21
N ASN A 97 7.01 -11.70 9.39
CA ASN A 97 6.58 -13.05 9.75
C ASN A 97 5.06 -13.18 9.70
N ILE A 98 4.35 -12.20 9.12
CA ILE A 98 2.91 -12.32 8.97
C ILE A 98 2.61 -13.40 7.93
N GLU A 99 1.94 -14.45 8.37
CA GLU A 99 1.37 -15.48 7.51
C GLU A 99 -0.02 -14.99 7.08
N LEU A 100 -0.04 -14.21 6.00
CA LEU A 100 -1.25 -13.66 5.40
C LEU A 100 -1.02 -13.57 3.89
N THR A 101 -1.82 -14.29 3.11
CA THR A 101 -1.85 -14.18 1.66
C THR A 101 -2.64 -12.95 1.22
N TYR A 102 -2.52 -12.58 -0.06
CA TYR A 102 -3.27 -11.44 -0.59
C TYR A 102 -4.79 -11.71 -0.59
N ASP A 103 -5.22 -12.93 -0.92
CA ASP A 103 -6.64 -13.29 -0.94
C ASP A 103 -7.23 -13.30 0.48
N GLU A 104 -6.49 -13.82 1.47
CA GLU A 104 -6.90 -13.75 2.88
C GLU A 104 -6.95 -12.30 3.38
N PHE A 105 -6.03 -11.45 2.94
CA PHE A 105 -6.10 -10.02 3.23
C PHE A 105 -7.37 -9.39 2.66
N LEU A 106 -7.73 -9.66 1.40
CA LEU A 106 -8.95 -9.14 0.78
C LEU A 106 -10.23 -9.63 1.50
N GLN A 107 -10.20 -10.85 2.02
CA GLN A 107 -11.31 -11.39 2.81
C GLN A 107 -11.42 -10.79 4.21
N GLN A 108 -10.32 -10.28 4.77
CA GLN A 108 -10.29 -9.77 6.14
C GLN A 108 -10.29 -8.25 6.24
N TYR A 109 -9.93 -7.56 5.16
CA TYR A 109 -9.90 -6.11 5.08
C TYR A 109 -11.21 -5.62 4.50
N HIS A 110 -11.94 -4.84 5.30
CA HIS A 110 -13.28 -4.36 4.94
C HIS A 110 -13.40 -2.84 4.98
N GLY A 111 -12.28 -2.14 4.82
CA GLY A 111 -12.32 -0.69 4.71
C GLY A 111 -13.04 -0.28 3.44
N ASP A 112 -13.84 0.78 3.51
CA ASP A 112 -14.49 1.31 2.31
C ASP A 112 -13.46 1.96 1.36
N TYR A 113 -13.91 2.37 0.17
CA TYR A 113 -13.03 3.01 -0.82
C TYR A 113 -12.29 4.23 -0.26
N THR A 114 -12.96 5.05 0.55
CA THR A 114 -12.40 6.28 1.13
C THR A 114 -11.33 5.95 2.17
N GLU A 115 -11.61 5.01 3.06
CA GLU A 115 -10.67 4.52 4.08
C GLU A 115 -9.44 3.86 3.43
N THR A 116 -9.67 3.07 2.38
CA THR A 116 -8.64 2.40 1.60
C THR A 116 -7.71 3.39 0.92
N LEU A 117 -8.28 4.41 0.28
CA LEU A 117 -7.49 5.46 -0.34
C LEU A 117 -6.72 6.29 0.69
N SER A 118 -7.37 6.65 1.81
CA SER A 118 -6.72 7.41 2.87
C SER A 118 -5.52 6.66 3.44
N THR A 119 -5.69 5.37 3.75
CA THR A 119 -4.62 4.48 4.21
C THR A 119 -3.49 4.39 3.19
N TYR A 120 -3.83 4.22 1.90
CA TYR A 120 -2.85 4.24 0.82
C TYR A 120 -2.02 5.53 0.82
N MET A 121 -2.66 6.69 0.90
CA MET A 121 -1.97 7.99 0.89
C MET A 121 -1.05 8.15 2.09
N GLU A 122 -1.49 7.77 3.29
CA GLU A 122 -0.66 7.82 4.49
C GLU A 122 0.58 6.92 4.38
N LEU A 123 0.45 5.74 3.77
CA LEU A 123 1.58 4.85 3.51
C LEU A 123 2.58 5.44 2.52
N VAL A 124 2.10 6.07 1.45
CA VAL A 124 2.95 6.73 0.45
C VAL A 124 3.69 7.92 1.08
N ILE A 125 2.98 8.78 1.81
CA ILE A 125 3.58 9.91 2.53
C ILE A 125 4.60 9.41 3.57
N GLY A 126 4.29 8.34 4.29
CA GLY A 126 5.19 7.72 5.26
C GLY A 126 6.46 7.14 4.61
N LEU A 127 6.38 6.66 3.36
CA LEU A 127 7.53 6.22 2.59
C LEU A 127 8.43 7.39 2.19
N VAL A 128 7.85 8.53 1.80
CA VAL A 128 8.56 9.76 1.40
C VAL A 128 9.25 10.44 2.57
N ASN A 129 8.55 10.53 3.70
CA ASN A 129 8.99 11.32 4.85
C ASN A 129 9.95 10.57 5.79
N LYS A 130 10.35 9.34 5.44
CA LYS A 130 11.42 8.64 6.16
C LYS A 130 12.76 9.33 5.90
N GLU A 131 13.30 9.98 6.93
CA GLU A 131 14.62 10.62 6.92
C GLU A 131 15.68 9.70 6.29
N GLY A 132 16.37 10.20 5.26
CA GLY A 132 17.39 9.44 4.53
C GLY A 132 16.88 8.67 3.31
N ASN A 133 16.11 9.35 2.43
CA ASN A 133 15.51 8.84 1.18
C ASN A 133 16.48 8.14 0.20
N GLY A 134 16.96 6.95 0.54
CA GLY A 134 17.68 6.05 -0.36
C GLY A 134 16.80 5.47 -1.47
N PHE A 135 15.47 5.52 -1.30
CA PHE A 135 14.49 5.03 -2.29
C PHE A 135 14.33 5.98 -3.47
N ALA A 136 13.93 7.24 -3.22
CA ALA A 136 13.87 8.27 -4.26
C ALA A 136 15.22 8.44 -4.96
N ASN A 137 16.32 8.45 -4.19
CA ASN A 137 17.68 8.55 -4.74
C ASN A 137 18.14 7.30 -5.50
N GLY A 138 17.84 6.10 -5.00
CA GLY A 138 18.19 4.82 -5.63
C GLY A 138 17.41 4.58 -6.91
N PHE A 139 16.13 4.95 -6.94
CA PHE A 139 15.29 4.84 -8.11
C PHE A 139 15.60 5.89 -9.17
N ALA A 140 15.84 7.16 -8.79
CA ALA A 140 16.31 8.19 -9.72
C ALA A 140 17.63 7.80 -10.40
N LYS A 141 18.50 7.05 -9.71
CA LYS A 141 19.71 6.46 -10.31
C LYS A 141 19.38 5.30 -11.24
N ALA A 142 18.49 4.39 -10.85
CA ALA A 142 18.08 3.24 -11.66
C ALA A 142 17.37 3.65 -12.98
N THR A 143 16.52 4.68 -12.94
CA THR A 143 15.81 5.19 -14.12
C THR A 143 16.66 6.09 -15.02
N LYS A 144 17.69 6.76 -14.50
CA LYS A 144 18.68 7.47 -15.32
C LYS A 144 19.57 6.51 -16.14
N GLY A 145 19.72 5.26 -15.72
CA GLY A 145 20.50 4.23 -16.44
C GLY A 145 19.91 3.84 -17.81
N ASN A 146 18.59 3.91 -17.99
CA ASN A 146 17.92 3.49 -19.22
C ASN A 146 17.83 4.57 -20.32
N ARG A 147 18.37 5.78 -20.11
CA ARG A 147 18.37 6.85 -21.13
C ARG A 147 19.63 6.91 -22.01
N LYS A 148 20.57 5.98 -21.87
CA LYS A 148 21.84 6.01 -22.62
C LYS A 148 21.93 5.13 -23.87
N ASP A 149 20.85 4.49 -24.31
CA ASP A 149 20.90 3.62 -25.50
C ASP A 149 19.72 3.79 -26.49
N LYS A 150 19.37 5.05 -26.78
CA LYS A 150 18.61 5.41 -27.99
C LYS A 150 19.26 6.59 -28.69
N LYS A 151 20.45 6.36 -29.24
CA LYS A 151 20.98 7.09 -30.40
C LYS A 151 21.96 6.18 -31.14
N LYS A 152 21.40 5.31 -31.98
CA LYS A 152 21.97 4.93 -33.27
C LYS A 152 20.81 4.77 -34.24
#